data_AF-A0A1Q7RYI3-F1
#
_entry.id   AF-A0A1Q7RYI3-F1
#
_cell.length_a   1.000
_cell.length_b   1.000
_cell.length_c   1.000
_cell.angle_alpha   90.00
_cell.angle_beta   90.00
_cell.angle_gamma   90.00
#
_symmetry.space_group_name_H-M   'P 1'
#
loop_
_entity.id
_entity.type
_entity.pdbx_description
1 polymer ?
#
loop_
_entity_poly.entity_id
_entity_poly.type
_entity_poly.pdbx_seq_one_letter_code
_entity_poly.pdbx_strand_id
1 'polypeptide(L)'
;MGEIVAAFGTVHAPQLIIRPPDEDPQMLDASIAAMRELGTILDETNPEVIVFLGSDHLETFSMNCIPTFAIIGGKWAIAEFAGRNYELPIHTEMAEDLLGKLIHEGFDVAYSENAVLGHTYAVPFEYLIGKRNIPIIPLHTNVYLPPLPTAERCASLGRAVAKIIRGRGEKVAVIASGGMSHYPGTSKYSKPEFEFDRWMISQLEAGNTDAVLNLTPEQLDETGNTEMLNWSIMLGAIGPVPGELLQYTPTWHHGHCMMRFVPTRERRRPVQQVSQQYGGFRFKNQGFQFYKHPPASAQQLNRLLFDLRQNMPLCQRILDNFDEVADEYKLEPEQRKAARGLIEVGGTRVVSEYVPAMVEVGAHPLSALMSLLTIYPMSRKAGK
;
A
#
# COMPACT_ATOMS: atom_id res chain seq x y z
N MET A 1 7.35 -2.46 30.95
CA MET A 1 7.93 -1.68 29.85
C MET A 1 7.31 -2.23 28.59
N GLY A 2 6.76 -1.40 27.72
CA GLY A 2 6.09 -1.86 26.51
C GLY A 2 7.09 -2.56 25.58
N GLU A 3 6.63 -3.58 24.88
CA GLU A 3 7.48 -4.43 24.06
C GLU A 3 6.82 -4.74 22.71
N ILE A 4 7.63 -4.81 21.66
CA ILE A 4 7.17 -5.30 20.36
C ILE A 4 7.24 -6.83 20.41
N VAL A 5 6.08 -7.49 20.47
CA VAL A 5 5.98 -8.96 20.60
C VAL A 5 5.79 -9.67 19.26
N ALA A 6 5.40 -8.93 18.23
CA ALA A 6 5.22 -9.43 16.87
C ALA A 6 5.57 -8.35 15.84
N ALA A 7 6.20 -8.75 14.73
CA ALA A 7 6.52 -7.84 13.63
C ALA A 7 6.47 -8.56 12.28
N PHE A 8 5.59 -8.12 11.38
CA PHE A 8 5.30 -8.79 10.12
C PHE A 8 5.33 -7.84 8.92
N GLY A 9 5.82 -8.34 7.79
CA GLY A 9 5.59 -7.75 6.48
C GLY A 9 4.57 -8.58 5.70
N THR A 10 3.56 -7.95 5.11
CA THR A 10 2.52 -8.65 4.35
C THR A 10 2.08 -7.85 3.12
N VAL A 11 1.71 -8.55 2.05
CA VAL A 11 1.02 -7.96 0.91
C VAL A 11 -0.41 -7.51 1.26
N HIS A 12 -0.98 -6.59 0.47
CA HIS A 12 -2.38 -6.17 0.55
C HIS A 12 -3.09 -6.14 -0.81
N ALA A 13 -2.66 -7.00 -1.74
CA ALA A 13 -3.14 -7.00 -3.12
C ALA A 13 -4.68 -7.13 -3.16
N PRO A 14 -5.40 -6.21 -3.83
CA PRO A 14 -6.87 -6.22 -3.86
C PRO A 14 -7.45 -7.51 -4.48
N GLN A 15 -6.68 -8.18 -5.32
CA GLN A 15 -7.03 -9.44 -5.98
C GLN A 15 -7.26 -10.58 -5.00
N LEU A 16 -6.70 -10.51 -3.78
CA LEU A 16 -6.96 -11.50 -2.73
C LEU A 16 -8.43 -11.51 -2.29
N ILE A 17 -9.10 -10.36 -2.34
CA ILE A 17 -10.55 -10.21 -2.07
C ILE A 17 -11.37 -10.37 -3.36
N ILE A 18 -10.99 -9.67 -4.44
CA ILE A 18 -11.81 -9.58 -5.66
C ILE A 18 -11.80 -10.88 -6.47
N ARG A 19 -10.71 -11.65 -6.43
CA ARG A 19 -10.50 -12.89 -7.19
C ARG A 19 -10.83 -12.75 -8.69
N PRO A 20 -10.15 -11.83 -9.41
CA PRO A 20 -10.41 -11.63 -10.82
C PRO A 20 -9.96 -12.87 -11.65
N PRO A 21 -10.57 -13.13 -12.82
CA PRO A 21 -10.38 -14.38 -13.57
C PRO A 21 -9.01 -14.55 -14.24
N ASP A 22 -8.23 -13.47 -14.33
CA ASP A 22 -6.86 -13.42 -14.84
C ASP A 22 -5.80 -13.74 -13.77
N GLU A 23 -6.22 -13.98 -12.53
CA GLU A 23 -5.35 -14.48 -11.46
C GLU A 23 -5.37 -16.00 -11.36
N ASP A 24 -4.25 -16.57 -10.91
CA ASP A 24 -4.19 -17.98 -10.53
C ASP A 24 -4.79 -18.17 -9.12
N PRO A 25 -5.93 -18.87 -8.96
CA PRO A 25 -6.55 -19.04 -7.66
C PRO A 25 -5.64 -19.74 -6.63
N GLN A 26 -4.77 -20.66 -7.07
CA GLN A 26 -3.86 -21.38 -6.17
C GLN A 26 -2.78 -20.46 -5.60
N MET A 27 -2.28 -19.52 -6.40
CA MET A 27 -1.34 -18.49 -5.96
C MET A 27 -1.97 -17.55 -4.92
N LEU A 28 -3.21 -17.12 -5.18
CA LEU A 28 -3.94 -16.28 -4.23
C LEU A 28 -4.23 -17.03 -2.92
N ASP A 29 -4.63 -18.30 -3.00
CA ASP A 29 -4.89 -19.14 -1.82
C ASP A 29 -3.63 -19.40 -1.00
N ALA A 30 -2.47 -19.63 -1.64
CA ALA A 30 -1.19 -19.75 -0.95
C ALA A 30 -0.82 -18.46 -0.21
N SER A 31 -1.10 -17.29 -0.83
CA SER A 31 -0.85 -16.00 -0.20
C SER A 31 -1.73 -15.79 1.04
N ILE A 32 -3.03 -16.10 0.93
CA ILE A 32 -3.98 -16.02 2.05
C ILE A 32 -3.65 -17.01 3.17
N ALA A 33 -3.21 -18.23 2.83
CA ALA A 33 -2.79 -19.21 3.83
C ALA A 33 -1.63 -18.68 4.69
N ALA A 34 -0.64 -18.03 4.07
CA ALA A 34 0.46 -17.43 4.81
C ALA A 34 0.05 -16.20 5.63
N MET A 35 -0.90 -15.38 5.15
CA MET A 35 -1.48 -14.30 5.97
C MET A 35 -2.19 -14.85 7.22
N ARG A 36 -2.91 -15.97 7.08
CA ARG A 36 -3.55 -16.64 8.21
C ARG A 36 -2.54 -17.22 9.20
N GLU A 37 -1.38 -17.71 8.72
CA GLU A 37 -0.27 -18.14 9.57
C GLU A 37 0.35 -16.97 10.34
N LEU A 38 0.49 -15.78 9.73
CA LEU A 38 0.83 -14.57 10.50
C LEU A 38 -0.22 -14.28 11.59
N GLY A 39 -1.50 -14.48 11.28
CA GLY A 39 -2.59 -14.38 12.24
C GLY A 39 -2.45 -15.33 13.44
N THR A 40 -2.02 -16.58 13.24
CA THR A 40 -1.81 -17.51 14.38
C THR A 40 -0.70 -17.04 15.31
N ILE A 41 0.29 -16.31 14.79
CA ILE A 41 1.35 -15.71 15.62
C ILE A 41 0.80 -14.58 16.50
N LEU A 42 -0.21 -13.83 16.04
CA LEU A 42 -0.91 -12.87 16.90
C LEU A 42 -1.58 -13.57 18.09
N ASP A 43 -2.18 -14.76 17.89
CA ASP A 43 -2.79 -15.51 18.99
C ASP A 43 -1.74 -15.95 20.02
N GLU A 44 -0.59 -16.43 19.53
CA GLU A 44 0.50 -16.93 20.38
C GLU A 44 1.21 -15.81 21.16
N THR A 45 1.40 -14.65 20.53
CA THR A 45 2.08 -13.50 21.14
C THR A 45 1.14 -12.62 21.97
N ASN A 46 -0.17 -12.74 21.72
CA ASN A 46 -1.24 -12.05 22.42
C ASN A 46 -0.96 -10.54 22.57
N PRO A 47 -0.78 -9.79 21.46
CA PRO A 47 -0.57 -8.35 21.52
C PRO A 47 -1.86 -7.64 21.95
N GLU A 48 -1.70 -6.56 22.70
CA GLU A 48 -2.79 -5.71 23.19
C GLU A 48 -3.14 -4.60 22.20
N VAL A 49 -2.21 -4.27 21.29
CA VAL A 49 -2.41 -3.27 20.23
C VAL A 49 -1.56 -3.58 19.01
N ILE A 50 -2.04 -3.20 17.82
CA ILE A 50 -1.32 -3.29 16.56
C ILE A 50 -0.99 -1.88 16.06
N VAL A 51 0.29 -1.55 15.90
CA VAL A 51 0.70 -0.43 15.03
C VAL A 51 0.68 -0.93 13.60
N PHE A 52 -0.27 -0.44 12.81
CA PHE A 52 -0.49 -0.88 11.44
C PHE A 52 0.04 0.17 10.47
N LEU A 53 1.12 -0.18 9.76
CA LEU A 53 1.82 0.68 8.81
C LEU A 53 1.27 0.39 7.41
N GLY A 54 0.51 1.33 6.86
CA GLY A 54 -0.15 1.19 5.57
C GLY A 54 0.06 2.40 4.67
N SER A 55 -0.02 2.19 3.36
CA SER A 55 -0.20 3.26 2.36
C SER A 55 -1.68 3.61 2.17
N ASP A 56 -1.94 4.60 1.33
CA ASP A 56 -3.27 4.88 0.75
C ASP A 56 -3.12 4.86 -0.77
N HIS A 57 -4.11 4.33 -1.48
CA HIS A 57 -4.09 4.27 -2.95
C HIS A 57 -4.76 5.52 -3.56
N LEU A 58 -4.49 6.66 -2.92
CA LEU A 58 -5.13 7.95 -3.13
C LEU A 58 -6.64 7.93 -2.84
N GLU A 59 -7.17 6.98 -2.09
CA GLU A 59 -8.60 6.80 -1.83
C GLU A 59 -9.09 7.75 -0.74
N THR A 60 -8.31 7.90 0.34
CA THR A 60 -8.55 8.87 1.42
C THR A 60 -7.76 10.15 1.21
N PHE A 61 -6.45 10.04 1.06
CA PHE A 61 -5.54 11.18 1.00
C PHE A 61 -5.28 11.51 -0.47
N SER A 62 -5.80 12.65 -0.91
CA SER A 62 -5.82 12.98 -2.34
C SER A 62 -5.42 14.43 -2.62
N MET A 63 -5.67 14.89 -3.84
CA MET A 63 -5.26 16.18 -4.43
C MET A 63 -5.45 17.42 -3.53
N ASN A 64 -6.26 17.34 -2.48
CA ASN A 64 -6.40 18.39 -1.47
C ASN A 64 -5.25 18.41 -0.45
N CYS A 65 -4.82 17.25 0.05
CA CYS A 65 -3.71 17.09 0.98
C CYS A 65 -3.26 15.62 1.04
N ILE A 66 -1.97 15.38 0.80
CA ILE A 66 -1.34 14.07 0.99
C ILE A 66 -0.22 14.23 2.01
N PRO A 67 -0.43 13.78 3.26
CA PRO A 67 0.57 13.89 4.31
C PRO A 67 1.70 12.88 4.05
N THR A 68 2.94 13.22 4.41
CA THR A 68 4.04 12.25 4.37
C THR A 68 3.77 11.08 5.31
N PHE A 69 3.33 11.41 6.54
CA PHE A 69 2.86 10.45 7.53
C PHE A 69 1.57 10.97 8.16
N ALA A 70 0.61 10.09 8.43
CA ALA A 70 -0.57 10.44 9.21
C ALA A 70 -0.95 9.32 10.18
N ILE A 71 -1.44 9.69 11.36
CA ILE A 71 -2.08 8.75 12.30
C ILE A 71 -3.58 9.02 12.29
N ILE A 72 -4.34 7.95 12.12
CA ILE A 72 -5.79 7.98 12.28
C ILE A 72 -6.07 7.74 13.77
N GLY A 73 -6.58 8.75 14.47
CA GLY A 73 -6.67 8.76 15.93
C GLY A 73 -8.09 8.77 16.50
N GLY A 74 -9.12 8.64 15.66
CA GLY A 74 -10.51 8.50 16.13
C GLY A 74 -10.76 7.20 16.89
N LYS A 75 -12.03 6.85 17.11
CA LYS A 75 -12.42 5.66 17.88
C LYS A 75 -12.33 4.35 17.09
N TRP A 76 -12.54 4.42 15.78
CA TRP A 76 -12.69 3.26 14.90
C TRP A 76 -11.86 3.43 13.64
N ALA A 77 -11.16 2.38 13.27
CA ALA A 77 -10.52 2.26 11.96
C ALA A 77 -11.51 1.54 11.03
N ILE A 78 -12.03 2.28 10.06
CA ILE A 78 -13.03 1.79 9.10
C ILE A 78 -12.31 1.55 7.78
N ALA A 79 -12.31 0.31 7.31
CA ALA A 79 -11.83 -0.03 5.98
C ALA A 79 -12.98 -0.54 5.10
N GLU A 80 -13.09 0.01 3.89
CA GLU A 80 -14.10 -0.37 2.91
C GLU A 80 -13.46 -0.77 1.60
N PHE A 81 -13.79 -1.98 1.13
CA PHE A 81 -13.29 -2.43 -0.16
C PHE A 81 -14.17 -3.51 -0.77
N ALA A 82 -14.41 -3.43 -2.08
CA ALA A 82 -15.19 -4.42 -2.85
C ALA A 82 -16.56 -4.78 -2.23
N GLY A 83 -17.27 -3.77 -1.68
CA GLY A 83 -18.57 -3.95 -1.03
C GLY A 83 -18.52 -4.60 0.36
N ARG A 84 -17.33 -4.74 0.93
CA ARG A 84 -17.09 -5.21 2.31
C ARG A 84 -16.69 -4.05 3.18
N ASN A 85 -17.13 -4.07 4.44
CA ASN A 85 -16.79 -3.11 5.46
C ASN A 85 -16.15 -3.85 6.65
N TYR A 86 -15.05 -3.28 7.14
CA TYR A 86 -14.29 -3.77 8.28
C TYR A 86 -14.16 -2.65 9.30
N GLU A 87 -14.37 -2.99 10.57
CA GLU A 87 -14.29 -2.04 11.67
C GLU A 87 -13.45 -2.66 12.80
N LEU A 88 -12.37 -1.99 13.18
CA LEU A 88 -11.53 -2.36 14.32
C LEU A 88 -11.41 -1.17 15.29
N PRO A 89 -11.37 -1.41 16.61
CA PRO A 89 -11.18 -0.34 17.57
C PRO A 89 -9.81 0.29 17.39
N ILE A 90 -9.70 1.60 17.56
CA ILE A 90 -8.41 2.29 17.64
C ILE A 90 -7.98 2.39 19.10
N HIS A 91 -6.69 2.19 19.37
CA HIS A 91 -6.12 2.43 20.70
C HIS A 91 -5.85 3.93 20.90
N THR A 92 -6.92 4.72 21.11
CA THR A 92 -6.88 6.20 21.12
C THR A 92 -5.78 6.77 22.00
N GLU A 93 -5.62 6.27 23.23
CA GLU A 93 -4.59 6.78 24.16
C GLU A 93 -3.16 6.65 23.60
N MET A 94 -2.87 5.54 22.90
CA MET A 94 -1.54 5.33 22.31
C MET A 94 -1.39 6.11 21.01
N ALA A 95 -2.47 6.28 20.23
CA ALA A 95 -2.46 7.13 19.04
C ALA A 95 -2.17 8.61 19.40
N GLU A 96 -2.82 9.14 20.44
CA GLU A 96 -2.57 10.47 20.99
C GLU A 96 -1.16 10.60 21.55
N ASP A 97 -0.67 9.59 22.27
CA ASP A 97 0.69 9.55 22.79
C ASP A 97 1.74 9.58 21.67
N LEU A 98 1.51 8.83 20.60
CA LEU A 98 2.38 8.84 19.42
C LEU A 98 2.37 10.23 18.77
N LEU A 99 1.20 10.82 18.52
CA LEU A 99 1.07 12.17 17.96
C LEU A 99 1.81 13.21 18.82
N GLY A 100 1.58 13.20 20.13
CA GLY A 100 2.17 14.15 21.08
C GLY A 100 3.66 13.97 21.30
N LYS A 101 4.20 12.74 21.21
CA LYS A 101 5.63 12.47 21.45
C LYS A 101 6.47 12.49 20.19
N LEU A 102 5.93 12.12 19.03
CA LEU A 102 6.67 12.10 17.76
C LEU A 102 7.15 13.49 17.33
N ILE A 103 6.39 14.55 17.66
CA ILE A 103 6.83 15.94 17.42
C ILE A 103 8.14 16.25 18.16
N HIS A 104 8.31 15.71 19.38
CA HIS A 104 9.53 15.87 20.18
C HIS A 104 10.70 15.00 19.68
N GLU A 105 10.41 13.97 18.90
CA GLU A 105 11.41 13.16 18.18
C GLU A 105 11.71 13.74 16.77
N GLY A 106 11.16 14.91 16.43
CA GLY A 106 11.43 15.61 15.18
C GLY A 106 10.62 15.11 13.98
N PHE A 107 9.40 14.62 14.21
CA PHE A 107 8.47 14.18 13.17
C PHE A 107 7.16 14.97 13.16
N ASP A 108 6.87 15.58 12.02
CA ASP A 108 5.59 16.24 11.74
C ASP A 108 4.60 15.19 11.19
N VAL A 109 3.90 14.49 12.08
CA VAL A 109 2.88 13.50 11.72
C VAL A 109 1.51 14.16 11.70
N ALA A 110 0.79 14.05 10.58
CA ALA A 110 -0.55 14.58 10.48
C ALA A 110 -1.54 13.78 11.34
N TYR A 111 -2.53 14.45 11.90
CA TYR A 111 -3.66 13.83 12.57
C TYR A 111 -4.86 13.74 11.62
N SER A 112 -5.51 12.58 11.57
CA SER A 112 -6.85 12.44 11.02
C SER A 112 -7.77 11.85 12.08
N GLU A 113 -8.87 12.53 12.38
CA GLU A 113 -9.91 11.97 13.27
C GLU A 113 -10.54 10.74 12.61
N ASN A 114 -10.87 10.84 11.32
CA ASN A 114 -11.50 9.78 10.55
C ASN A 114 -10.90 9.70 9.14
N ALA A 115 -10.89 8.50 8.58
CA ALA A 115 -10.45 8.20 7.22
C ALA A 115 -11.09 6.87 6.79
N VAL A 116 -11.66 6.81 5.59
CA VAL A 116 -12.18 5.55 5.04
C VAL A 116 -11.03 4.82 4.35
N LEU A 117 -10.47 3.83 5.04
CA LEU A 117 -9.29 3.10 4.60
C LEU A 117 -9.63 2.12 3.47
N GLY A 118 -8.74 1.97 2.50
CA GLY A 118 -8.96 1.08 1.34
C GLY A 118 -8.44 -0.34 1.50
N HIS A 119 -8.14 -1.00 0.38
CA HIS A 119 -7.68 -2.40 0.36
C HIS A 119 -6.37 -2.64 1.12
N THR A 120 -5.53 -1.60 1.24
CA THR A 120 -4.29 -1.65 2.05
C THR A 120 -4.53 -2.15 3.48
N TYR A 121 -5.71 -1.84 4.02
CA TYR A 121 -6.14 -2.25 5.36
C TYR A 121 -7.14 -3.40 5.29
N ALA A 122 -8.12 -3.33 4.37
CA ALA A 122 -9.17 -4.35 4.26
C ALA A 122 -8.62 -5.76 4.03
N VAL A 123 -7.56 -5.91 3.22
CA VAL A 123 -6.98 -7.23 2.90
C VAL A 123 -6.30 -7.87 4.13
N PRO A 124 -5.40 -7.19 4.86
CA PRO A 124 -4.90 -7.71 6.14
C PRO A 124 -5.98 -7.85 7.22
N PHE A 125 -7.00 -6.99 7.25
CA PHE A 125 -8.09 -7.13 8.21
C PHE A 125 -8.88 -8.41 7.98
N GLU A 126 -9.16 -8.76 6.72
CA GLU A 126 -9.85 -10.00 6.35
C GLU A 126 -9.02 -11.27 6.67
N TYR A 127 -7.76 -11.32 6.22
CA TYR A 127 -7.01 -12.58 6.16
C TYR A 127 -5.95 -12.77 7.24
N LEU A 128 -5.40 -11.67 7.79
CA LEU A 128 -4.38 -11.71 8.84
C LEU A 128 -5.03 -11.48 10.22
N ILE A 129 -5.66 -10.33 10.42
CA ILE A 129 -6.33 -10.00 11.69
C ILE A 129 -7.56 -10.89 11.87
N GLY A 130 -8.37 -11.02 10.82
CA GLY A 130 -9.57 -11.86 10.80
C GLY A 130 -10.59 -11.41 11.84
N LYS A 131 -10.97 -12.33 12.74
CA LYS A 131 -12.00 -12.08 13.78
C LYS A 131 -11.43 -11.51 15.08
N ARG A 132 -10.12 -11.23 15.15
CA ARG A 132 -9.47 -10.75 16.37
C ARG A 132 -9.88 -9.31 16.63
N ASN A 133 -10.28 -9.02 17.86
CA ASN A 133 -10.64 -7.68 18.29
C ASN A 133 -9.46 -7.00 19.01
N ILE A 134 -8.32 -6.90 18.32
CA ILE A 134 -7.13 -6.23 18.84
C ILE A 134 -7.17 -4.77 18.37
N PRO A 135 -7.16 -3.79 19.28
CA PRO A 135 -7.07 -2.38 18.92
C PRO A 135 -5.90 -2.08 17.99
N ILE A 136 -6.09 -1.16 17.05
CA ILE A 136 -5.06 -0.80 16.08
C ILE A 136 -4.72 0.69 16.14
N ILE A 137 -3.58 1.05 15.56
CA ILE A 137 -3.17 2.43 15.28
C ILE A 137 -2.81 2.47 13.81
N PRO A 138 -3.71 2.95 12.94
CA PRO A 138 -3.41 3.12 11.53
C PRO A 138 -2.41 4.28 11.36
N LEU A 139 -1.24 3.96 10.83
CA LEU A 139 -0.20 4.92 10.48
C LEU A 139 0.01 4.86 8.96
N HIS A 140 -0.47 5.90 8.30
CA HIS A 140 -0.34 6.11 6.86
C HIS A 140 1.06 6.60 6.51
N THR A 141 1.63 6.06 5.42
CA THR A 141 2.83 6.58 4.76
C THR A 141 2.53 6.93 3.29
N ASN A 142 2.97 8.09 2.83
CA ASN A 142 2.96 8.42 1.41
C ASN A 142 4.03 7.61 0.67
N VAL A 143 3.59 6.68 -0.17
CA VAL A 143 4.46 5.80 -0.98
C VAL A 143 4.28 5.95 -2.49
N TYR A 144 3.38 6.83 -2.93
CA TYR A 144 3.03 6.94 -4.34
C TYR A 144 3.03 8.37 -4.89
N LEU A 145 2.97 9.43 -4.07
CA LEU A 145 3.01 10.79 -4.61
C LEU A 145 4.29 11.52 -4.21
N PRO A 146 5.29 11.65 -5.10
CA PRO A 146 6.51 12.37 -4.77
C PRO A 146 6.28 13.82 -4.34
N PRO A 147 7.15 14.39 -3.47
CA PRO A 147 8.33 13.73 -2.89
C PRO A 147 7.95 12.68 -1.83
N LEU A 148 8.57 11.50 -1.91
CA LEU A 148 8.40 10.42 -0.94
C LEU A 148 9.45 10.57 0.19
N PRO A 149 9.15 10.12 1.43
CA PRO A 149 10.17 10.05 2.46
C PRO A 149 11.26 9.03 2.06
N THR A 150 12.49 9.26 2.49
CA THR A 150 13.56 8.27 2.32
C THR A 150 13.32 7.06 3.22
N ALA A 151 13.82 5.89 2.81
CA ALA A 151 13.75 4.68 3.64
C ALA A 151 14.38 4.90 5.02
N GLU A 152 15.48 5.65 5.11
CA GLU A 152 16.10 6.03 6.38
C GLU A 152 15.24 6.99 7.23
N ARG A 153 14.48 7.91 6.61
CA ARG A 153 13.51 8.75 7.34
C ARG A 153 12.38 7.90 7.92
N CYS A 154 11.90 6.91 7.16
CA CYS A 154 10.94 5.92 7.63
C CYS A 154 11.51 5.07 8.79
N ALA A 155 12.73 4.57 8.67
CA ALA A 155 13.38 3.83 9.76
C ALA A 155 13.61 4.68 11.01
N SER A 156 13.95 5.96 10.83
CA SER A 156 14.04 6.92 11.94
C SER A 156 12.71 7.09 12.66
N LEU A 157 11.59 7.17 11.92
CA LEU A 157 10.25 7.19 12.51
C LEU A 157 9.98 5.90 13.28
N GLY A 158 10.33 4.75 12.73
CA GLY A 158 10.22 3.45 13.39
C GLY A 158 10.95 3.41 14.74
N ARG A 159 12.20 3.91 14.78
CA ARG A 159 12.98 4.02 16.03
C ARG A 159 12.30 4.92 17.06
N ALA A 160 11.72 6.04 16.63
CA ALA A 160 10.97 6.95 17.49
C ALA A 160 9.69 6.29 18.03
N VAL A 161 8.92 5.61 17.19
CA VAL A 161 7.74 4.81 17.59
C VAL A 161 8.13 3.75 18.62
N ALA A 162 9.20 2.99 18.38
CA ALA A 162 9.68 1.97 19.32
C ALA A 162 10.11 2.57 20.66
N LYS A 163 10.75 3.76 20.67
CA LYS A 163 11.10 4.49 21.90
C LYS A 163 9.85 4.88 22.69
N ILE A 164 8.80 5.34 22.03
CA ILE A 164 7.53 5.70 22.67
C ILE A 164 6.84 4.45 23.23
N ILE A 165 6.78 3.35 22.47
CA ILE A 165 6.23 2.06 22.92
C ILE A 165 6.92 1.57 24.20
N ARG A 166 8.27 1.63 24.27
CA ARG A 166 9.01 1.24 25.47
C ARG A 166 8.58 2.03 26.71
N GLY A 167 8.23 3.31 26.54
CA GLY A 167 7.73 4.15 27.63
C GLY A 167 6.35 3.75 28.16
N ARG A 168 5.64 2.85 27.49
CA ARG A 168 4.29 2.40 27.87
C ARG A 168 4.30 1.00 28.51
N GLY A 169 3.13 0.35 28.59
CA GLY A 169 2.92 -0.92 29.30
C GLY A 169 2.46 -2.08 28.42
N GLU A 170 2.04 -1.80 27.19
CA GLU A 170 1.37 -2.74 26.31
C GLU A 170 2.34 -3.63 25.52
N LYS A 171 1.89 -4.83 25.20
CA LYS A 171 2.47 -5.69 24.15
C LYS A 171 1.98 -5.24 22.78
N VAL A 172 2.90 -4.83 21.92
CA VAL A 172 2.59 -4.25 20.62
C VAL A 172 2.96 -5.20 19.49
N ALA A 173 2.08 -5.37 18.51
CA ALA A 173 2.42 -5.93 17.21
C ALA A 173 2.65 -4.81 16.20
N VAL A 174 3.62 -4.95 15.31
CA VAL A 174 3.87 -4.03 14.21
C VAL A 174 3.62 -4.75 12.88
N ILE A 175 2.70 -4.26 12.06
CA ILE A 175 2.38 -4.87 10.77
C ILE A 175 2.68 -3.86 9.67
N ALA A 176 3.61 -4.19 8.78
CA ALA A 176 3.89 -3.43 7.57
C ALA A 176 3.16 -4.05 6.38
N SER A 177 2.28 -3.25 5.78
CA SER A 177 1.46 -3.65 4.64
C SER A 177 2.04 -3.08 3.33
N GLY A 178 2.06 -3.91 2.29
CA GLY A 178 2.47 -3.53 0.93
C GLY A 178 3.73 -4.23 0.43
N GLY A 179 4.07 -3.97 -0.83
CA GLY A 179 5.17 -4.61 -1.55
C GLY A 179 4.80 -6.02 -2.05
N MET A 180 5.71 -6.73 -2.71
CA MET A 180 7.02 -6.27 -3.20
C MET A 180 6.88 -5.69 -4.61
N SER A 181 7.73 -6.05 -5.57
CA SER A 181 7.72 -5.43 -6.89
C SER A 181 6.35 -5.52 -7.57
N HIS A 182 5.82 -4.36 -7.93
CA HIS A 182 4.64 -4.18 -8.76
C HIS A 182 4.57 -2.74 -9.27
N TYR A 183 3.81 -2.53 -10.36
CA TYR A 183 3.73 -1.21 -10.99
C TYR A 183 2.31 -0.85 -11.45
N PRO A 184 1.32 -0.81 -10.52
CA PRO A 184 -0.07 -0.54 -10.82
C PRO A 184 -0.26 0.77 -11.60
N GLY A 185 -0.98 0.67 -12.71
CA GLY A 185 -1.31 1.79 -13.59
C GLY A 185 -0.19 2.23 -14.52
N THR A 186 0.93 1.50 -14.58
CA THR A 186 2.09 1.91 -15.38
C THR A 186 2.30 0.98 -16.58
N SER A 187 3.20 1.37 -17.49
CA SER A 187 3.65 0.51 -18.58
C SER A 187 4.46 -0.73 -18.15
N LYS A 188 4.91 -0.79 -16.89
CA LYS A 188 5.58 -1.96 -16.29
C LYS A 188 4.64 -2.87 -15.50
N TYR A 189 3.33 -2.65 -15.53
CA TYR A 189 2.40 -3.39 -14.67
C TYR A 189 2.54 -4.92 -14.76
N SER A 190 2.69 -5.48 -15.96
CA SER A 190 2.92 -6.92 -16.19
C SER A 190 4.38 -7.36 -16.12
N LYS A 191 5.29 -6.52 -15.64
CA LYS A 191 6.75 -6.76 -15.59
C LYS A 191 7.35 -6.43 -14.21
N PRO A 192 6.97 -7.16 -13.15
CA PRO A 192 7.61 -7.02 -11.84
C PRO A 192 9.09 -7.44 -11.86
N GLU A 193 9.82 -7.08 -10.82
CA GLU A 193 11.25 -7.37 -10.65
C GLU A 193 11.45 -8.51 -9.63
N PHE A 194 10.94 -9.70 -9.94
CA PHE A 194 10.92 -10.81 -8.99
C PHE A 194 12.31 -11.26 -8.49
N GLU A 195 13.35 -11.15 -9.32
CA GLU A 195 14.71 -11.48 -8.89
C GLU A 195 15.26 -10.45 -7.89
N PHE A 196 14.86 -9.17 -8.02
CA PHE A 196 15.17 -8.14 -7.04
C PHE A 196 14.43 -8.41 -5.72
N ASP A 197 13.16 -8.81 -5.78
CA ASP A 197 12.39 -9.21 -4.60
C ASP A 197 13.05 -10.38 -3.87
N ARG A 198 13.43 -11.44 -4.58
CA ARG A 198 14.13 -12.61 -4.01
C ARG A 198 15.45 -12.21 -3.35
N TRP A 199 16.22 -11.33 -4.00
CA TRP A 199 17.44 -10.79 -3.40
C TRP A 199 17.11 -10.05 -2.10
N MET A 200 16.15 -9.12 -2.12
CA MET A 200 15.77 -8.34 -0.94
C MET A 200 15.27 -9.23 0.20
N ILE A 201 14.43 -10.23 -0.10
CA ILE A 201 13.98 -11.24 0.86
C ILE A 201 15.19 -11.95 1.48
N SER A 202 16.17 -12.40 0.69
CA SER A 202 17.37 -13.07 1.22
C SER A 202 18.16 -12.18 2.19
N GLN A 203 18.22 -10.87 1.93
CA GLN A 203 18.89 -9.92 2.81
C GLN A 203 18.12 -9.73 4.13
N LEU A 204 16.80 -9.61 4.05
CA LEU A 204 15.92 -9.52 5.23
C LEU A 204 15.95 -10.81 6.06
N GLU A 205 15.99 -11.97 5.41
CA GLU A 205 16.22 -13.26 6.06
C GLU A 205 17.60 -13.30 6.75
N ALA A 206 18.62 -12.62 6.24
CA ALA A 206 19.92 -12.51 6.92
C ALA A 206 19.97 -11.46 8.03
N GLY A 207 18.88 -10.70 8.25
CA GLY A 207 18.85 -9.56 9.18
C GLY A 207 19.55 -8.31 8.63
N ASN A 208 19.92 -8.30 7.35
CA ASN A 208 20.53 -7.16 6.68
C ASN A 208 19.45 -6.15 6.26
N THR A 209 19.03 -5.29 7.18
CA THR A 209 18.02 -4.25 6.92
C THR A 209 18.52 -3.16 5.98
N ASP A 210 19.84 -2.94 5.92
CA ASP A 210 20.47 -1.92 5.08
C ASP A 210 20.22 -2.16 3.59
N ALA A 211 19.90 -3.40 3.20
CA ALA A 211 19.48 -3.74 1.84
C ALA A 211 18.21 -3.00 1.38
N VAL A 212 17.36 -2.60 2.33
CA VAL A 212 16.17 -1.76 2.08
C VAL A 212 16.46 -0.32 2.46
N LEU A 213 17.06 -0.08 3.64
CA LEU A 213 17.18 1.26 4.22
C LEU A 213 18.12 2.20 3.44
N ASN A 214 19.07 1.65 2.67
CA ASN A 214 19.98 2.43 1.83
C ASN A 214 19.43 2.75 0.43
N LEU A 215 18.25 2.23 0.07
CA LEU A 215 17.64 2.54 -1.23
C LEU A 215 17.03 3.95 -1.22
N THR A 216 17.25 4.70 -2.29
CA THR A 216 16.58 5.99 -2.48
C THR A 216 15.13 5.80 -2.90
N PRO A 217 14.24 6.77 -2.68
CA PRO A 217 12.87 6.72 -3.20
C PRO A 217 12.77 6.42 -4.70
N GLU A 218 13.67 6.97 -5.50
CA GLU A 218 13.74 6.75 -6.95
C GLU A 218 14.15 5.31 -7.28
N GLN A 219 15.04 4.70 -6.49
CA GLN A 219 15.43 3.30 -6.65
C GLN A 219 14.29 2.35 -6.26
N LEU A 220 13.53 2.70 -5.22
CA LEU A 220 12.30 1.98 -4.87
C LEU A 220 11.25 2.09 -5.98
N ASP A 221 11.07 3.27 -6.58
CA ASP A 221 10.21 3.45 -7.77
C ASP A 221 10.72 2.60 -8.95
N GLU A 222 12.02 2.61 -9.24
CA GLU A 222 12.61 1.89 -10.37
C GLU A 222 12.39 0.37 -10.31
N THR A 223 12.27 -0.17 -9.09
CA THR A 223 12.06 -1.60 -8.80
C THR A 223 10.63 -1.95 -8.41
N GLY A 224 9.70 -0.98 -8.42
CA GLY A 224 8.29 -1.19 -8.09
C GLY A 224 8.05 -1.50 -6.61
N ASN A 225 8.93 -1.03 -5.74
CA ASN A 225 9.02 -1.37 -4.32
C ASN A 225 8.83 -0.13 -3.40
N THR A 226 8.15 0.93 -3.85
CA THR A 226 7.94 2.15 -3.03
C THR A 226 7.19 1.86 -1.73
N GLU A 227 6.34 0.84 -1.69
CA GLU A 227 5.64 0.41 -0.47
C GLU A 227 6.56 -0.20 0.60
N MET A 228 7.81 -0.53 0.26
CA MET A 228 8.84 -0.92 1.23
C MET A 228 9.19 0.23 2.20
N LEU A 229 8.68 1.45 1.98
CA LEU A 229 8.72 2.53 2.97
C LEU A 229 7.92 2.19 4.24
N ASN A 230 6.81 1.45 4.15
CA ASN A 230 6.10 0.94 5.32
C ASN A 230 6.96 -0.08 6.07
N TRP A 231 7.59 -0.99 5.33
CA TRP A 231 8.52 -1.97 5.90
C TRP A 231 9.71 -1.27 6.57
N SER A 232 10.22 -0.19 5.98
CA SER A 232 11.34 0.58 6.53
C SER A 232 11.01 1.15 7.93
N ILE A 233 9.77 1.59 8.18
CA ILE A 233 9.32 1.97 9.53
C ILE A 233 9.38 0.77 10.48
N MET A 234 8.84 -0.38 10.09
CA MET A 234 8.92 -1.60 10.90
C MET A 234 10.37 -2.02 11.19
N LEU A 235 11.23 -2.05 10.17
CA LEU A 235 12.65 -2.41 10.30
C LEU A 235 13.39 -1.45 11.23
N GLY A 236 13.08 -0.15 11.17
CA GLY A 236 13.59 0.83 12.13
C GLY A 236 13.11 0.57 13.57
N ALA A 237 11.86 0.14 13.75
CA ALA A 237 11.30 -0.15 15.07
C ALA A 237 11.91 -1.39 15.72
N ILE A 238 12.19 -2.44 14.94
CA ILE A 238 12.67 -3.74 15.46
C ILE A 238 14.20 -3.90 15.40
N GLY A 239 14.89 -3.13 14.54
CA GLY A 239 16.33 -3.26 14.30
C GLY A 239 16.68 -4.45 13.38
N PRO A 240 17.97 -4.86 13.34
CA PRO A 240 18.48 -5.90 12.43
C PRO A 240 18.12 -7.31 12.92
N VAL A 241 16.83 -7.60 13.03
CA VAL A 241 16.32 -8.93 13.40
C VAL A 241 16.21 -9.79 12.13
N PRO A 242 16.77 -11.01 12.10
CA PRO A 242 16.61 -11.91 10.95
C PRO A 242 15.16 -12.33 10.74
N GLY A 243 14.65 -12.16 9.52
CA GLY A 243 13.30 -12.58 9.13
C GLY A 243 13.18 -14.07 8.76
N GLU A 244 11.94 -14.54 8.71
CA GLU A 244 11.55 -15.81 8.09
C GLU A 244 10.49 -15.54 7.00
N LEU A 245 10.76 -16.03 5.79
CA LEU A 245 9.78 -16.05 4.71
C LEU A 245 8.75 -17.17 4.91
N LEU A 246 7.48 -16.80 5.08
CA LEU A 246 6.39 -17.78 5.09
C LEU A 246 5.92 -18.12 3.68
N GLN A 247 5.84 -17.12 2.80
CA GLN A 247 5.44 -17.32 1.41
C GLN A 247 5.90 -16.15 0.54
N TYR A 248 6.41 -16.47 -0.65
CA TYR A 248 6.57 -15.53 -1.75
C TYR A 248 5.82 -16.06 -2.96
N THR A 249 4.87 -15.29 -3.49
CA THR A 249 4.04 -15.68 -4.62
C THR A 249 4.20 -14.67 -5.76
N PRO A 250 4.94 -15.00 -6.83
CA PRO A 250 5.08 -14.13 -7.99
C PRO A 250 3.85 -14.30 -8.91
N THR A 251 2.84 -13.43 -8.77
CA THR A 251 1.72 -13.40 -9.72
C THR A 251 2.19 -12.85 -11.07
N TRP A 252 1.30 -12.63 -12.03
CA TRP A 252 1.74 -12.05 -13.31
C TRP A 252 2.09 -10.54 -13.22
N HIS A 253 1.70 -9.84 -12.15
CA HIS A 253 1.90 -8.39 -11.98
C HIS A 253 2.39 -7.93 -10.61
N HIS A 254 2.49 -8.84 -9.62
CA HIS A 254 2.84 -8.48 -8.24
C HIS A 254 3.57 -9.61 -7.51
N GLY A 255 4.71 -9.29 -6.89
CA GLY A 255 5.40 -10.17 -5.95
C GLY A 255 4.76 -10.13 -4.56
N HIS A 256 3.87 -11.06 -4.23
CA HIS A 256 3.28 -11.13 -2.89
C HIS A 256 4.27 -11.70 -1.89
N CYS A 257 4.51 -11.00 -0.79
CA CYS A 257 5.44 -11.43 0.25
C CYS A 257 4.79 -11.43 1.63
N MET A 258 4.96 -12.52 2.37
CA MET A 258 4.54 -12.67 3.77
C MET A 258 5.76 -13.11 4.58
N MET A 259 6.26 -12.22 5.43
CA MET A 259 7.44 -12.44 6.29
C MET A 259 7.13 -12.10 7.74
N ARG A 260 7.76 -12.84 8.65
CA ARG A 260 7.80 -12.49 10.09
C ARG A 260 9.21 -12.21 10.55
N PHE A 261 9.36 -11.37 11.54
CA PHE A 261 10.65 -11.01 12.16
C PHE A 261 10.64 -11.25 13.67
N VAL A 262 9.57 -10.81 14.33
CA VAL A 262 9.34 -11.00 15.76
C VAL A 262 8.08 -11.85 15.93
N PRO A 263 8.07 -12.83 16.85
CA PRO A 263 9.18 -13.28 17.69
C PRO A 263 10.24 -14.05 16.89
N THR A 264 11.50 -13.94 17.29
CA THR A 264 12.58 -14.76 16.70
C THR A 264 12.37 -16.22 17.09
N ARG A 265 12.35 -17.13 16.11
CA ARG A 265 12.23 -18.58 16.33
C ARG A 265 13.12 -19.33 15.35
N GLU A 266 13.32 -20.62 15.60
CA GLU A 266 13.93 -21.51 14.60
C GLU A 266 13.13 -21.48 13.30
N ARG A 267 13.84 -21.43 12.17
CA ARG A 267 13.20 -21.35 10.85
C ARG A 267 12.75 -22.73 10.42
N ARG A 268 11.56 -22.79 9.81
CA ARG A 268 11.04 -24.00 9.17
C ARG A 268 11.64 -24.20 7.78
N ARG A 269 12.16 -23.14 7.17
CA ARG A 269 12.71 -23.14 5.81
C ARG A 269 14.14 -22.61 5.78
N PRO A 270 15.03 -23.18 4.94
CA PRO A 270 16.37 -22.66 4.77
C PRO A 270 16.33 -21.28 4.11
N VAL A 271 17.32 -20.44 4.45
CA VAL A 271 17.52 -19.11 3.86
C VAL A 271 17.74 -19.25 2.35
N GLN A 272 17.07 -18.42 1.56
CA GLN A 272 17.36 -18.37 0.13
C GLN A 272 18.76 -17.79 -0.08
N GLN A 273 19.62 -18.51 -0.81
CA GLN A 273 20.88 -17.94 -1.28
C GLN A 273 20.66 -17.31 -2.64
N VAL A 274 20.76 -15.97 -2.70
CA VAL A 274 20.81 -15.23 -3.97
C VAL A 274 22.24 -14.75 -4.18
N SER A 275 22.86 -15.21 -5.27
CA SER A 275 24.30 -15.04 -5.49
C SER A 275 24.70 -13.67 -6.04
N GLN A 276 23.75 -12.88 -6.55
CA GLN A 276 24.02 -11.58 -7.18
C GLN A 276 23.38 -10.44 -6.39
N GLN A 277 24.13 -9.34 -6.22
CA GLN A 277 23.62 -8.10 -5.64
C GLN A 277 22.41 -7.60 -6.46
N TYR A 278 21.34 -7.18 -5.77
CA TYR A 278 20.08 -6.73 -6.38
C TYR A 278 19.42 -7.74 -7.32
N GLY A 279 19.72 -9.04 -7.21
CA GLY A 279 19.22 -10.05 -8.15
C GLY A 279 19.72 -9.82 -9.58
N GLY A 280 20.84 -9.11 -9.76
CA GLY A 280 21.37 -8.70 -11.06
C GLY A 280 20.75 -7.43 -11.63
N PHE A 281 19.77 -6.81 -10.94
CA PHE A 281 19.17 -5.54 -11.34
C PHE A 281 20.22 -4.42 -11.36
N ARG A 282 20.12 -3.52 -12.34
CA ARG A 282 21.02 -2.37 -12.49
C ARG A 282 20.20 -1.09 -12.52
N PHE A 283 20.32 -0.31 -11.44
CA PHE A 283 19.67 0.99 -11.34
C PHE A 283 20.16 1.95 -12.43
N LYS A 284 19.21 2.64 -13.07
CA LYS A 284 19.45 3.73 -14.00
C LYS A 284 19.58 5.07 -13.28
N ASN A 285 18.95 5.22 -12.11
CA ASN A 285 18.99 6.44 -11.28
C ASN A 285 18.55 7.71 -12.06
N GLN A 286 17.41 7.64 -12.75
CA GLN A 286 16.90 8.72 -13.62
C GLN A 286 15.81 9.59 -12.98
N GLY A 287 15.72 9.61 -11.64
CA GLY A 287 14.57 10.19 -10.94
C GLY A 287 13.36 9.25 -10.93
N PHE A 288 12.23 9.72 -10.41
CA PHE A 288 10.95 9.01 -10.47
C PHE A 288 10.54 8.76 -11.91
N GLN A 289 10.35 7.49 -12.28
CA GLN A 289 9.95 7.05 -13.60
C GLN A 289 8.45 6.83 -13.68
N PHE A 290 7.86 6.18 -12.67
CA PHE A 290 6.50 5.66 -12.76
C PHE A 290 5.51 6.53 -12.00
N TYR A 291 5.77 6.81 -10.74
CA TYR A 291 4.88 7.63 -9.93
C TYR A 291 5.42 9.05 -9.84
N LYS A 292 4.85 9.96 -10.63
CA LYS A 292 5.25 11.37 -10.67
C LYS A 292 4.15 12.23 -10.08
N HIS A 293 4.55 13.37 -9.51
CA HIS A 293 3.60 14.39 -9.11
C HIS A 293 2.85 14.91 -10.35
N PRO A 294 1.50 14.88 -10.37
CA PRO A 294 0.73 15.41 -11.49
C PRO A 294 1.07 16.88 -11.75
N PRO A 295 1.23 17.31 -13.00
CA PRO A 295 1.43 18.73 -13.30
C PRO A 295 0.16 19.50 -12.95
N ALA A 296 0.31 20.78 -12.57
CA ALA A 296 -0.82 21.65 -12.24
C ALA A 296 -1.85 21.76 -13.38
N SER A 297 -1.42 21.65 -14.64
CA SER A 297 -2.29 21.62 -15.82
C SER A 297 -3.24 20.41 -15.87
N ALA A 298 -2.92 19.33 -15.15
CA ALA A 298 -3.75 18.12 -15.05
C ALA A 298 -4.57 18.06 -13.77
N GLN A 299 -4.65 19.16 -12.99
CA GLN A 299 -5.37 19.20 -11.72
C GLN A 299 -6.84 18.76 -11.89
N GLN A 300 -7.53 19.28 -12.91
CA GLN A 300 -8.96 18.99 -13.10
C GLN A 300 -9.22 17.53 -13.52
N LEU A 301 -8.33 16.96 -14.35
CA LEU A 301 -8.41 15.54 -14.69
C LEU A 301 -8.23 14.66 -13.45
N ASN A 302 -7.21 14.93 -12.63
CA ASN A 302 -6.98 14.16 -11.40
C ASN A 302 -8.10 14.36 -10.37
N ARG A 303 -8.71 15.54 -10.33
CA ARG A 303 -9.91 15.79 -9.51
C ARG A 303 -11.09 14.93 -9.99
N LEU A 304 -11.38 14.91 -11.28
CA LEU A 304 -12.44 14.05 -11.84
C LEU A 304 -12.21 12.58 -11.49
N LEU A 305 -10.99 12.08 -11.72
CA LEU A 305 -10.62 10.71 -11.41
C LEU A 305 -10.81 10.40 -9.91
N PHE A 306 -10.40 11.32 -9.03
CA PHE A 306 -10.64 11.17 -7.60
C PHE A 306 -12.14 11.10 -7.26
N ASP A 307 -12.93 12.08 -7.73
CA ASP A 307 -14.35 12.22 -7.40
C ASP A 307 -15.17 11.01 -7.90
N LEU A 308 -14.81 10.43 -9.05
CA LEU A 308 -15.46 9.21 -9.57
C LEU A 308 -15.40 8.02 -8.61
N ARG A 309 -14.31 7.89 -7.86
CA ARG A 309 -14.14 6.75 -6.95
C ARG A 309 -15.06 6.83 -5.74
N GLN A 310 -15.51 8.03 -5.40
CA GLN A 310 -16.30 8.31 -4.20
C GLN A 310 -17.77 8.64 -4.51
N ASN A 311 -18.13 8.79 -5.79
CA ASN A 311 -19.43 9.29 -6.21
C ASN A 311 -20.05 8.43 -7.32
N MET A 312 -20.84 7.42 -6.91
CA MET A 312 -21.56 6.54 -7.85
C MET A 312 -22.52 7.30 -8.79
N PRO A 313 -23.29 8.30 -8.33
CA PRO A 313 -24.05 9.17 -9.24
C PRO A 313 -23.19 9.85 -10.32
N LEU A 314 -21.97 10.30 -9.99
CA LEU A 314 -21.05 10.88 -10.97
C LEU A 314 -20.57 9.84 -11.99
N CYS A 315 -20.28 8.61 -11.57
CA CYS A 315 -19.97 7.51 -12.50
C CYS A 315 -21.11 7.29 -13.50
N GLN A 316 -22.37 7.31 -13.05
CA GLN A 316 -23.52 7.18 -13.94
C GLN A 316 -23.62 8.37 -14.91
N ARG A 317 -23.44 9.60 -14.42
CA ARG A 317 -23.45 10.81 -15.28
C ARG A 317 -22.38 10.77 -16.38
N ILE A 318 -21.19 10.24 -16.09
CA ILE A 318 -20.15 10.06 -17.11
C ILE A 318 -20.64 9.12 -18.23
N LEU A 319 -21.30 8.02 -17.87
CA LEU A 319 -21.80 7.05 -18.86
C LEU A 319 -22.97 7.62 -19.67
N ASP A 320 -23.80 8.45 -19.06
CA ASP A 320 -24.97 9.05 -19.70
C ASP A 320 -24.58 10.22 -20.63
N ASN A 321 -23.69 11.11 -20.16
CA ASN A 321 -23.26 12.31 -20.89
C ASN A 321 -21.84 12.75 -20.48
N PHE A 322 -20.84 12.08 -21.04
CA PHE A 322 -19.42 12.38 -20.77
C PHE A 322 -19.05 13.83 -21.07
N ASP A 323 -19.52 14.41 -22.18
CA ASP A 323 -19.10 15.73 -22.62
C ASP A 323 -19.56 16.84 -21.64
N GLU A 324 -20.76 16.69 -21.05
CA GLU A 324 -21.26 17.59 -20.01
C GLU A 324 -20.41 17.51 -18.72
N VAL A 325 -20.05 16.31 -18.28
CA VAL A 325 -19.17 16.14 -17.10
C VAL A 325 -17.77 16.69 -17.39
N ALA A 326 -17.25 16.47 -18.60
CA ALA A 326 -15.96 17.02 -19.02
C ALA A 326 -15.96 18.55 -19.06
N ASP A 327 -17.07 19.18 -19.44
CA ASP A 327 -17.26 20.64 -19.35
C ASP A 327 -17.32 21.13 -17.90
N GLU A 328 -18.06 20.45 -17.01
CA GLU A 328 -18.16 20.77 -15.58
C GLU A 328 -16.78 20.80 -14.90
N TYR A 329 -15.97 19.77 -15.19
CA TYR A 329 -14.60 19.67 -14.67
C TYR A 329 -13.60 20.51 -15.47
N LYS A 330 -14.00 21.14 -16.57
CA LYS A 330 -13.12 21.97 -17.42
C LYS A 330 -11.91 21.20 -17.94
N LEU A 331 -12.14 19.99 -18.45
CA LEU A 331 -11.08 19.19 -19.05
C LEU A 331 -10.60 19.82 -20.37
N GLU A 332 -9.28 19.87 -20.56
CA GLU A 332 -8.65 20.31 -21.81
C GLU A 332 -8.88 19.31 -22.95
N PRO A 333 -8.79 19.71 -24.24
CA PRO A 333 -9.12 18.82 -25.36
C PRO A 333 -8.41 17.47 -25.36
N GLU A 334 -7.10 17.43 -25.10
CA GLU A 334 -6.34 16.16 -25.01
C GLU A 334 -6.73 15.34 -23.77
N GLN A 335 -7.06 16.00 -22.66
CA GLN A 335 -7.56 15.32 -21.46
C GLN A 335 -8.93 14.69 -21.69
N ARG A 336 -9.83 15.38 -22.40
CA ARG A 336 -11.13 14.82 -22.80
C ARG A 336 -10.95 13.58 -23.65
N LYS A 337 -10.09 13.66 -24.67
CA LYS A 337 -9.79 12.53 -25.55
C LYS A 337 -9.27 11.33 -24.78
N ALA A 338 -8.30 11.53 -23.88
CA ALA A 338 -7.77 10.45 -23.04
C ALA A 338 -8.83 9.89 -22.07
N ALA A 339 -9.63 10.77 -21.45
CA ALA A 339 -10.64 10.38 -20.46
C ALA A 339 -11.87 9.66 -21.08
N ARG A 340 -12.03 9.63 -22.41
CA ARG A 340 -13.04 8.77 -23.07
C ARG A 340 -12.84 7.28 -22.76
N GLY A 341 -11.63 6.88 -22.37
CA GLY A 341 -11.41 5.53 -21.85
C GLY A 341 -12.33 5.16 -20.67
N LEU A 342 -12.81 6.13 -19.88
CA LEU A 342 -13.74 5.90 -18.77
C LEU A 342 -15.10 5.34 -19.24
N ILE A 343 -15.57 5.73 -20.43
CA ILE A 343 -16.85 5.23 -20.98
C ILE A 343 -16.65 3.99 -21.86
N GLU A 344 -15.46 3.80 -22.42
CA GLU A 344 -15.13 2.67 -23.32
C GLU A 344 -14.64 1.42 -22.56
N VAL A 345 -14.21 1.56 -21.31
CA VAL A 345 -13.60 0.49 -20.51
C VAL A 345 -14.50 -0.76 -20.36
N GLY A 346 -15.82 -0.62 -20.39
CA GLY A 346 -16.75 -1.75 -20.29
C GLY A 346 -16.62 -2.78 -21.42
N GLY A 347 -16.04 -2.38 -22.55
CA GLY A 347 -15.81 -3.26 -23.71
C GLY A 347 -14.47 -4.00 -23.69
N THR A 348 -13.53 -3.66 -22.80
CA THR A 348 -12.21 -4.32 -22.76
C THR A 348 -12.18 -5.53 -21.83
N ARG A 349 -11.20 -6.41 -22.05
CA ARG A 349 -10.82 -7.47 -21.12
C ARG A 349 -9.79 -6.99 -20.09
N VAL A 350 -9.00 -5.97 -20.42
CA VAL A 350 -7.87 -5.51 -19.62
C VAL A 350 -8.08 -4.04 -19.28
N VAL A 351 -8.63 -3.77 -18.10
CA VAL A 351 -8.98 -2.41 -17.65
C VAL A 351 -7.81 -1.42 -17.72
N SER A 352 -6.58 -1.88 -17.48
CA SER A 352 -5.38 -1.05 -17.49
C SER A 352 -4.98 -0.54 -18.88
N GLU A 353 -5.58 -1.03 -19.97
CA GLU A 353 -5.31 -0.60 -21.36
C GLU A 353 -5.56 0.91 -21.58
N TYR A 354 -6.52 1.50 -20.85
CA TYR A 354 -6.87 2.92 -20.98
C TYR A 354 -6.05 3.84 -20.07
N VAL A 355 -5.21 3.29 -19.18
CA VAL A 355 -4.42 4.10 -18.25
C VAL A 355 -3.33 4.93 -18.95
N PRO A 356 -2.53 4.39 -19.90
CA PRO A 356 -1.40 5.11 -20.50
C PRO A 356 -1.80 6.45 -21.13
N ALA A 357 -2.93 6.51 -21.83
CA ALA A 357 -3.41 7.73 -22.47
C ALA A 357 -3.71 8.83 -21.46
N MET A 358 -4.30 8.49 -20.30
CA MET A 358 -4.56 9.45 -19.23
C MET A 358 -3.26 9.90 -18.54
N VAL A 359 -2.32 8.99 -18.34
CA VAL A 359 -1.01 9.30 -17.75
C VAL A 359 -0.19 10.23 -18.65
N GLU A 360 -0.24 10.04 -19.98
CA GLU A 360 0.43 10.92 -20.95
C GLU A 360 -0.02 12.38 -20.86
N VAL A 361 -1.30 12.61 -20.53
CA VAL A 361 -1.87 13.95 -20.32
C VAL A 361 -1.83 14.42 -18.86
N GLY A 362 -1.09 13.71 -17.99
CA GLY A 362 -0.76 14.14 -16.62
C GLY A 362 -1.62 13.55 -15.51
N ALA A 363 -2.42 12.51 -15.76
CA ALA A 363 -3.07 11.77 -14.68
C ALA A 363 -2.05 10.99 -13.84
N HIS A 364 -2.28 10.90 -12.53
CA HIS A 364 -1.54 9.97 -11.69
C HIS A 364 -1.91 8.52 -12.07
N PRO A 365 -0.93 7.62 -12.29
CA PRO A 365 -1.18 6.23 -12.72
C PRO A 365 -2.18 5.47 -11.85
N LEU A 366 -2.03 5.55 -10.52
CA LEU A 366 -2.98 4.92 -9.59
C LEU A 366 -4.36 5.53 -9.65
N SER A 367 -4.46 6.86 -9.77
CA SER A 367 -5.76 7.51 -9.82
C SER A 367 -6.50 7.06 -11.07
N ALA A 368 -5.84 7.06 -12.24
CA ALA A 368 -6.43 6.59 -13.48
C ALA A 368 -6.85 5.11 -13.42
N LEU A 369 -5.98 4.21 -12.96
CA LEU A 369 -6.30 2.79 -12.85
C LEU A 369 -7.47 2.53 -11.90
N MET A 370 -7.46 3.14 -10.70
CA MET A 370 -8.50 2.91 -9.70
C MET A 370 -9.85 3.46 -10.17
N SER A 371 -9.90 4.63 -10.82
CA SER A 371 -11.16 5.17 -11.37
C SER A 371 -11.72 4.29 -12.49
N LEU A 372 -10.86 3.73 -13.34
CA LEU A 372 -11.27 2.78 -14.37
C LEU A 372 -11.84 1.50 -13.75
N LEU A 373 -11.21 0.96 -12.70
CA LEU A 373 -11.72 -0.20 -11.97
C LEU A 373 -13.07 0.08 -11.31
N THR A 374 -13.28 1.28 -10.77
CA THR A 374 -14.56 1.69 -10.19
C THR A 374 -15.67 1.78 -11.24
N ILE A 375 -15.42 2.39 -12.40
CA ILE A 375 -16.46 2.60 -13.42
C ILE A 375 -16.71 1.36 -14.29
N TYR A 376 -15.74 0.44 -14.40
CA TYR A 376 -15.80 -0.73 -15.26
C TYR A 376 -17.06 -1.61 -15.09
N PRO A 377 -17.50 -1.98 -13.87
CA PRO A 377 -18.73 -2.76 -13.70
C PRO A 377 -19.99 -2.04 -14.20
N MET A 378 -20.02 -0.71 -14.14
CA MET A 378 -21.14 0.11 -14.63
C MET A 378 -21.09 0.26 -16.15
N SER A 379 -19.93 0.61 -16.70
CA SER A 379 -19.72 0.72 -18.16
C SER A 379 -20.04 -0.58 -18.88
N ARG A 380 -19.62 -1.74 -18.33
CA ARG A 380 -19.91 -3.06 -18.90
C ARG A 380 -21.39 -3.43 -18.90
N LYS A 381 -22.19 -2.87 -17.99
CA LYS A 381 -23.65 -3.04 -17.99
C LYS A 381 -24.33 -2.14 -19.02
N ALA A 382 -23.83 -0.91 -19.20
CA ALA A 382 -24.38 0.06 -20.16
C ALA A 382 -24.06 -0.30 -21.62
N GLY A 383 -22.96 -0.99 -21.89
CA GLY A 383 -22.57 -1.46 -23.23
C GLY A 383 -23.22 -2.77 -23.69
N LYS A 384 -24.09 -3.38 -22.86
CA LYS A 384 -24.95 -4.51 -23.22
C LYS A 384 -26.37 -4.00 -23.45
#